data_AF-A0A7S1D7P2-F1
#
_entry.id   AF-A0A7S1D7P2-F1
#
_cell.length_a   1.000
_cell.length_b   1.000
_cell.length_c   1.000
_cell.angle_alpha   90.00
_cell.angle_beta   90.00
_cell.angle_gamma   90.00
#
_symmetry.space_group_name_H-M   'P 1'
#
loop_
_entity.id
_entity.type
_entity.pdbx_description
1 polymer ?
#
loop_
_entity_poly.entity_id
_entity_poly.type
_entity_poly.pdbx_seq_one_letter_code
_entity_poly.pdbx_strand_id
1 'polypeptide(L)'
;LGLSVLGELGEKFPNKPPTNMQVSVELLRANRCARGKTDHDFLTLPLMTDKKKLATSSVLVSVSTFAFFLEASNLLKLVTAKMMRITVHHGQSNMTPICYACWAMLQSQQGNGGEAYRFGR
;
A
#
# COMPACT_ATOMS: atom_id res chain seq x y z
N LEU A 1 13.48 9.70 -9.20
CA LEU A 1 12.67 10.85 -8.74
C LEU A 1 11.70 10.47 -7.63
N GLY A 2 10.72 9.58 -7.85
CA GLY A 2 9.72 9.22 -6.82
C GLY A 2 10.29 8.71 -5.49
N LEU A 3 11.32 7.86 -5.51
CA LEU A 3 11.92 7.30 -4.29
C LEU A 3 12.66 8.34 -3.42
N SER A 4 13.32 9.32 -4.05
CA SER A 4 14.02 10.40 -3.34
C SER A 4 13.02 11.32 -2.62
N VAL A 5 11.90 11.63 -3.28
CA VAL A 5 10.82 12.44 -2.70
C VAL A 5 10.16 11.74 -1.50
N LEU A 6 10.05 10.41 -1.50
CA LEU A 6 9.54 9.68 -0.34
C LEU A 6 10.41 9.89 0.91
N GLY A 7 11.73 9.97 0.75
CA GLY A 7 12.66 10.28 1.84
C GLY A 7 12.41 11.67 2.45
N GLU A 8 12.19 12.68 1.61
CA GLU A 8 11.87 14.06 2.05
C GLU A 8 10.51 14.15 2.75
N LEU A 9 9.56 13.29 2.37
CA LEU A 9 8.25 13.17 3.01
C LEU A 9 8.29 12.38 4.34
N GLY A 10 9.47 11.92 4.77
CA GLY A 10 9.67 11.18 6.02
C GLY A 10 9.42 9.67 5.89
N GLU A 11 9.23 9.16 4.67
CA GLU A 11 9.08 7.74 4.41
C GLU A 11 10.43 7.09 4.15
N LYS A 12 10.83 6.16 5.02
CA LYS A 12 11.98 5.30 4.75
C LYS A 12 11.64 4.37 3.58
N PHE A 13 12.43 4.44 2.52
CA PHE A 13 12.28 3.62 1.33
C PHE A 13 13.66 3.06 0.92
N PRO A 14 13.75 1.80 0.47
CA PRO A 14 15.03 1.23 0.08
C PRO A 14 15.58 1.87 -1.19
N ASN A 15 16.89 2.15 -1.20
CA ASN A 15 17.63 2.67 -2.37
C ASN A 15 18.10 1.55 -3.32
N LYS A 16 17.81 0.29 -2.98
CA LYS A 16 18.10 -0.92 -3.76
C LYS A 16 16.80 -1.72 -3.91
N PRO A 17 16.71 -2.64 -4.89
CA PRO A 17 15.57 -3.54 -5.00
C PRO A 17 15.26 -4.23 -3.66
N PRO A 18 14.00 -4.24 -3.19
CA PRO A 18 13.66 -4.82 -1.90
C PRO A 18 13.92 -6.32 -1.84
N THR A 19 14.46 -6.79 -0.72
CA THR A 19 14.65 -8.22 -0.49
C THR A 19 13.33 -8.89 -0.08
N ASN A 20 13.21 -10.20 -0.29
CA ASN A 20 12.03 -10.98 0.12
C ASN A 20 11.72 -10.83 1.63
N MET A 21 12.76 -10.71 2.48
CA MET A 21 12.57 -10.49 3.92
C MET A 21 11.96 -9.12 4.21
N GLN A 22 12.44 -8.05 3.56
CA GLN A 22 11.88 -6.70 3.72
C GLN A 22 10.42 -6.66 3.29
N VAL A 23 10.11 -7.30 2.15
CA VAL A 23 8.73 -7.42 1.65
C VAL A 23 7.86 -8.17 2.65
N SER A 24 8.32 -9.32 3.16
CA SER A 24 7.55 -10.14 4.10
C SER A 24 7.24 -9.38 5.39
N VAL A 25 8.21 -8.63 5.93
CA VAL A 25 8.01 -7.79 7.12
C VAL A 25 6.94 -6.71 6.88
N GLU A 26 6.99 -6.05 5.72
CA GLU A 26 6.01 -5.01 5.38
C GLU A 26 4.60 -5.59 5.15
N LEU A 27 4.50 -6.76 4.51
CA LEU A 27 3.22 -7.46 4.34
C LEU A 27 2.62 -7.90 5.68
N LEU A 28 3.44 -8.44 6.59
CA LEU A 28 2.97 -8.79 7.94
C LEU A 28 2.45 -7.58 8.70
N ARG A 29 3.11 -6.42 8.57
CA ARG A 29 2.66 -5.17 9.16
C ARG A 29 1.32 -4.72 8.57
N ALA A 30 1.19 -4.74 7.25
CA ALA A 30 -0.04 -4.36 6.56
C ALA A 30 -1.22 -5.30 6.89
N ASN A 31 -0.98 -6.61 6.88
CA ASN A 31 -1.97 -7.61 7.30
C ASN A 31 -2.41 -7.39 8.75
N ARG A 32 -1.48 -7.06 9.67
CA ARG A 32 -1.82 -6.75 11.06
C ARG A 32 -2.69 -5.50 11.20
N CYS A 33 -2.47 -4.47 10.37
CA CYS A 33 -3.31 -3.28 10.34
C CYS A 33 -4.73 -3.58 9.84
N ALA A 34 -4.87 -4.53 8.91
CA ALA A 34 -6.16 -4.95 8.36
C ALA A 34 -6.90 -5.98 9.23
N ARG A 35 -6.18 -6.74 10.07
CA ARG A 35 -6.75 -7.83 10.85
C ARG A 35 -7.82 -7.32 11.83
N GLY A 36 -9.00 -7.95 11.77
CA GLY A 36 -10.13 -7.64 12.63
C GLY A 36 -10.94 -6.40 12.22
N LYS A 37 -10.58 -5.72 11.12
CA LYS A 37 -11.38 -4.64 10.53
C LYS A 37 -12.42 -5.20 9.58
N THR A 38 -13.64 -4.71 9.68
CA THR A 38 -14.75 -4.95 8.76
C THR A 38 -14.67 -4.03 7.54
N ASP A 39 -15.48 -4.30 6.51
CA ASP A 39 -15.56 -3.40 5.34
C ASP A 39 -16.06 -2.02 5.71
N HIS A 40 -17.01 -1.98 6.65
CA HIS A 40 -17.51 -0.73 7.20
C HIS A 40 -16.36 0.07 7.82
N ASP A 41 -15.50 -0.56 8.61
CA ASP A 41 -14.35 0.12 9.23
C ASP A 41 -13.39 0.74 8.22
N PHE A 42 -13.23 0.14 7.04
CA PHE A 42 -12.41 0.70 5.97
C PHE A 42 -13.12 1.84 5.24
N LEU A 43 -14.43 1.68 4.96
CA LEU A 43 -15.25 2.67 4.27
C LEU A 43 -15.51 3.92 5.11
N THR A 44 -15.54 3.79 6.44
CA THR A 44 -15.75 4.91 7.37
C THR A 44 -14.44 5.48 7.93
N LEU A 45 -13.29 5.12 7.35
CA LEU A 45 -12.03 5.78 7.70
C LEU A 45 -12.16 7.29 7.45
N PRO A 46 -11.63 8.14 8.35
CA PRO A 46 -11.69 9.59 8.17
C PRO A 46 -10.93 9.99 6.90
N LEU A 47 -11.24 11.17 6.36
CA LEU A 47 -10.44 11.73 5.27
C LEU A 47 -9.02 12.06 5.76
N MET A 48 -8.03 11.75 4.93
CA MET A 48 -6.63 12.03 5.21
C MET A 48 -6.36 13.53 5.14
N THR A 49 -5.94 14.10 6.27
CA THR A 49 -5.69 15.56 6.42
C THR A 49 -4.22 15.93 6.39
N ASP A 50 -3.32 14.98 6.67
CA ASP A 50 -1.88 15.20 6.64
C ASP A 50 -1.40 15.37 5.18
N LYS A 51 -1.00 16.60 4.85
CA LYS A 51 -0.50 16.97 3.51
C LYS A 51 0.70 16.14 3.07
N LYS A 52 1.59 15.75 3.99
CA LYS A 52 2.74 14.89 3.66
C LYS A 52 2.26 13.49 3.29
N LYS A 53 1.30 12.93 4.02
CA LYS A 53 0.75 11.59 3.74
C LYS A 53 -0.11 11.56 2.47
N LEU A 54 -0.81 12.65 2.17
CA LEU A 54 -1.49 12.81 0.88
C LEU A 54 -0.49 12.79 -0.27
N ALA A 55 0.59 13.57 -0.18
CA ALA A 55 1.67 13.57 -1.18
C ALA A 55 2.34 12.20 -1.28
N THR A 56 2.63 11.56 -0.15
CA THR A 56 3.19 10.20 -0.10
C THR A 56 2.29 9.20 -0.83
N SER A 57 0.98 9.23 -0.58
CA SER A 57 0.02 8.30 -1.21
C SER A 57 0.03 8.46 -2.73
N SER A 58 0.03 9.69 -3.22
CA SER A 58 0.14 9.98 -4.66
C SER A 58 1.46 9.47 -5.27
N VAL A 59 2.58 9.70 -4.58
CA VAL A 59 3.89 9.20 -5.06
C VAL A 59 3.93 7.68 -5.04
N LEU A 60 3.41 7.02 -4.01
CA LEU A 60 3.37 5.57 -3.92
C LEU A 60 2.52 4.96 -5.03
N VAL A 61 1.38 5.55 -5.39
CA VAL A 61 0.59 5.11 -6.55
C VAL A 61 1.43 5.19 -7.83
N SER A 62 2.09 6.31 -8.09
CA SER A 62 2.97 6.43 -9.26
C SER A 62 4.08 5.37 -9.26
N VAL A 63 4.74 5.14 -8.11
CA VAL A 63 5.77 4.11 -7.97
C VAL A 63 5.19 2.70 -8.16
N SER A 64 3.96 2.43 -7.72
CA SER A 64 3.30 1.14 -7.93
C SER A 64 3.07 0.85 -9.42
N THR A 65 2.66 1.86 -10.19
CA THR A 65 2.49 1.76 -11.64
C THR A 65 3.82 1.45 -12.32
N PHE A 66 4.89 2.17 -11.97
CA PHE A 66 6.24 1.87 -12.49
C PHE A 66 6.72 0.48 -12.11
N ALA A 67 6.51 0.06 -10.86
CA ALA A 67 6.91 -1.26 -10.39
C ALA A 67 6.16 -2.39 -11.13
N PHE A 68 4.91 -2.15 -11.50
CA PHE A 68 4.12 -3.08 -12.32
C PHE A 68 4.70 -3.21 -13.73
N PHE A 69 4.94 -2.09 -14.43
CA PHE A 69 5.50 -2.12 -15.81
C PHE A 69 6.92 -2.67 -15.89
N LEU A 70 7.73 -2.48 -14.85
CA LEU A 70 9.09 -3.01 -14.78
C LEU A 70 9.16 -4.44 -14.23
N GLU A 71 8.02 -5.08 -13.99
CA GLU A 71 7.92 -6.43 -13.40
C GLU A 71 8.68 -6.57 -12.05
N ALA A 72 8.85 -5.45 -11.34
CA ALA A 72 9.57 -5.36 -10.08
C ALA A 72 8.67 -5.83 -8.92
N SER A 73 8.35 -7.13 -8.90
CA SER A 73 7.35 -7.75 -8.02
C SER A 73 7.55 -7.40 -6.53
N ASN A 74 8.78 -7.46 -6.02
CA ASN A 74 9.08 -7.11 -4.63
C ASN A 74 8.84 -5.62 -4.32
N LEU A 75 9.15 -4.74 -5.27
CA LEU A 75 8.88 -3.32 -5.12
C LEU A 75 7.37 -3.07 -5.10
N LEU A 76 6.62 -3.69 -6.01
CA LEU A 76 5.17 -3.58 -6.05
C LEU A 76 4.55 -4.03 -4.71
N LYS A 77 4.93 -5.22 -4.21
CA LYS A 77 4.46 -5.74 -2.90
C LYS A 77 4.75 -4.79 -1.75
N LEU A 78 5.97 -4.24 -1.70
CA LEU A 78 6.37 -3.31 -0.63
C LEU A 78 5.57 -2.00 -0.69
N VAL A 79 5.39 -1.43 -1.88
CA VAL A 79 4.62 -0.20 -2.08
C VAL A 79 3.16 -0.41 -1.69
N THR A 80 2.55 -1.51 -2.15
CA THR A 80 1.16 -1.87 -1.83
C THR A 80 0.96 -2.06 -0.32
N ALA A 81 1.87 -2.74 0.37
CA ALA A 81 1.83 -2.87 1.83
C ALA A 81 1.91 -1.51 2.54
N LYS A 82 2.77 -0.60 2.07
CA LYS A 82 2.88 0.77 2.61
C LYS A 82 1.60 1.59 2.38
N MET A 83 1.04 1.56 1.17
CA MET A 83 -0.20 2.28 0.85
C MET A 83 -1.34 1.83 1.77
N MET A 84 -1.46 0.52 2.03
CA MET A 84 -2.47 -0.02 2.92
C MET A 84 -2.29 0.49 4.35
N ARG A 85 -1.06 0.49 4.86
CA ARG A 85 -0.76 1.01 6.20
C ARG A 85 -1.05 2.51 6.32
N ILE A 86 -0.69 3.31 5.31
CA ILE A 86 -0.96 4.75 5.32
C ILE A 86 -2.47 4.99 5.32
N THR A 87 -3.22 4.30 4.48
CA THR A 87 -4.68 4.42 4.43
C THR A 87 -5.30 4.07 5.78
N VAL A 88 -4.88 2.97 6.41
CA VAL A 88 -5.44 2.53 7.69
C VAL A 88 -5.10 3.49 8.84
N HIS A 89 -3.90 4.06 8.87
CA HIS A 89 -3.45 4.91 9.98
C HIS A 89 -3.79 6.39 9.82
N HIS A 90 -3.85 6.89 8.58
CA HIS A 90 -4.02 8.32 8.30
C HIS A 90 -5.34 8.64 7.60
N GLY A 91 -6.16 7.64 7.28
CA GLY A 91 -7.46 7.84 6.64
C GLY A 91 -7.44 7.67 5.13
N GLN A 92 -8.59 7.91 4.51
CA GLN A 92 -8.77 7.76 3.06
C GLN A 92 -8.24 8.97 2.29
N SER A 93 -7.70 8.72 1.11
CA SER A 93 -7.34 9.73 0.13
C SER A 93 -7.97 9.39 -1.22
N ASN A 94 -7.85 10.30 -2.19
CA ASN A 94 -8.27 10.03 -3.58
C ASN A 94 -7.55 8.81 -4.20
N MET A 95 -6.45 8.37 -3.60
CA MET A 95 -5.65 7.22 -4.02
C MET A 95 -6.06 5.90 -3.34
N THR A 96 -6.96 5.95 -2.34
CA THR A 96 -7.40 4.77 -1.59
C THR A 96 -8.05 3.67 -2.46
N PRO A 97 -8.87 3.97 -3.48
CA PRO A 97 -9.41 2.93 -4.36
C PRO A 97 -8.31 2.11 -5.05
N ILE A 98 -7.26 2.77 -5.53
CA ILE A 98 -6.10 2.11 -6.17
C ILE A 98 -5.37 1.24 -5.14
N CYS A 99 -5.21 1.73 -3.91
CA CYS A 99 -4.63 0.94 -2.83
C CYS A 99 -5.40 -0.37 -2.59
N TYR A 100 -6.73 -0.32 -2.51
CA TYR A 100 -7.55 -1.51 -2.31
C TYR A 100 -7.49 -2.48 -3.48
N ALA A 101 -7.52 -1.98 -4.72
CA ALA A 101 -7.35 -2.81 -5.90
C ALA A 101 -5.98 -3.53 -5.93
N CYS A 102 -4.89 -2.80 -5.67
CA CYS A 102 -3.56 -3.42 -5.59
C CYS A 102 -3.47 -4.43 -4.43
N TRP A 103 -4.10 -4.13 -3.29
CA TRP A 103 -4.13 -5.04 -2.15
C TRP A 103 -4.92 -6.32 -2.47
N ALA A 104 -6.07 -6.21 -3.11
CA ALA A 104 -6.88 -7.35 -3.58
C ALA A 104 -6.08 -8.28 -4.49
N MET A 105 -5.42 -7.71 -5.51
CA MET A 105 -4.56 -8.47 -6.43
C MET A 105 -3.44 -9.20 -5.67
N LEU A 106 -2.82 -8.52 -4.71
CA LEU A 106 -1.74 -9.09 -3.91
C LEU A 106 -2.22 -10.20 -2.97
N GLN A 107 -3.43 -10.11 -2.43
CA GLN A 107 -4.04 -11.18 -1.64
C GLN A 107 -4.38 -12.39 -2.53
N SER A 108 -4.85 -12.15 -3.77
CA SER A 108 -5.12 -13.21 -4.74
C SER A 108 -3.84 -14.01 -5.06
N GLN A 109 -2.71 -13.32 -5.27
CA GLN A 109 -1.42 -13.95 -5.54
C GLN A 109 -0.90 -14.79 -4.36
N GLN A 110 -1.33 -14.48 -3.14
CA GLN A 110 -0.97 -15.22 -1.92
C GLN A 110 -1.94 -16.38 -1.61
N GLY A 111 -2.96 -16.61 -2.45
CA GLY A 111 -3.97 -17.66 -2.23
C GLY A 111 -5.11 -17.24 -1.29
N ASN A 112 -5.17 -15.98 -0.86
CA ASN A 112 -6.21 -15.47 0.03
C ASN A 112 -7.42 -14.96 -0.78
N GLY A 113 -8.13 -15.86 -1.46
CA GLY A 113 -9.23 -15.53 -2.37
C GLY A 113 -10.38 -14.74 -1.72
N GLY A 114 -10.72 -15.04 -0.46
CA GLY A 114 -11.78 -14.32 0.26
C GLY A 114 -11.46 -12.84 0.49
N GLU A 115 -10.23 -12.55 0.93
CA GLU A 115 -9.76 -11.17 1.11
C GLU A 115 -9.56 -10.47 -0.24
N ALA A 116 -9.10 -11.19 -1.26
CA ALA A 116 -8.99 -10.66 -2.62
C ALA A 116 -10.35 -10.19 -3.16
N TYR A 117 -11.39 -11.02 -3.03
CA TYR A 117 -12.75 -10.67 -3.45
C TYR A 117 -13.30 -9.49 -2.65
N ARG A 118 -13.09 -9.50 -1.34
CA ARG A 118 -13.56 -8.47 -0.41
C ARG A 118 -13.06 -7.06 -0.77
N PHE A 119 -11.80 -6.93 -1.18
CA PHE A 119 -11.21 -5.66 -1.59
C PHE A 119 -11.33 -5.36 -3.09
N GLY A 120 -11.71 -6.35 -3.91
CA GLY A 120 -11.84 -6.22 -5.36
C GLY A 120 -13.25 -5.88 -5.84
N ARG A 121 -14.26 -5.90 -4.96
CA ARG A 121 -15.66 -5.57 -5.26
C ARG A 121 -15.94 -4.07 -5.21
#